data_AF-A0A927W068-F1
#
_entry.id   AF-A0A927W068-F1
#
_cell.length_a   1.000
_cell.length_b   1.000
_cell.length_c   1.000
_cell.angle_alpha   90.00
_cell.angle_beta   90.00
_cell.angle_gamma   90.00
#
_symmetry.space_group_name_H-M   'P 1'
#
loop_
_entity.id
_entity.type
_entity.pdbx_description
1 polymer ?
#
loop_
_entity_poly.entity_id
_entity_poly.type
_entity_poly.pdbx_seq_one_letter_code
_entity_poly.pdbx_strand_id
1 'polypeptide(L)'
;MKRNLILILVFSLCWAAACINVYASDEYDREAAENIVKRINEYAEPYLGTDTLNNYDNGRAIQCHAFTNYVWRNVFGYDVYSSKCSRTEASTDYENLGEYINNFARPGDMLRVDGKHSMIITEFDEDTVTGYDWLYNKKERKCTYTWEGVKEWGDGTQKYWLYQIDDSVYSLFRDSDYKVDKLFGPKPGQKTDSDSEETAQQPNRGSTDRTSYGKIVVQINNPVMTANGAYLNIDSSGTAPVIVNERTVLPIRAIIEAMGGTVGWNNDTRTVSLKYKNTDMEMTIDSTIMKVNGKAVQMDVAPMIINDRTMLPIRYITENIGGQIEWFDTIQAVAITYEM
;
A
#
# COMPACT_ATOMS: atom_id res chain seq x y z
N MET A 1 -38.70 8.77 35.75
CA MET A 1 -40.10 9.13 35.43
C MET A 1 -40.12 9.57 33.96
N LYS A 2 -40.84 8.82 33.12
CA LYS A 2 -40.90 8.95 31.65
C LYS A 2 -41.40 10.34 31.21
N ARG A 3 -40.91 10.83 30.08
CA ARG A 3 -41.78 11.38 29.02
C ARG A 3 -41.07 11.49 27.66
N ASN A 4 -41.50 10.60 26.76
CA ASN A 4 -41.37 10.71 25.32
C ASN A 4 -42.20 11.90 24.80
N LEU A 5 -41.74 12.55 23.72
CA LEU A 5 -42.63 12.92 22.62
C LEU A 5 -41.87 12.93 21.29
N ILE A 6 -42.46 12.24 20.32
CA ILE A 6 -42.07 12.05 18.92
C ILE A 6 -42.89 13.04 18.07
N LEU A 7 -42.30 13.63 17.01
CA LEU A 7 -42.94 14.04 15.73
C LEU A 7 -41.81 14.46 14.75
N ILE A 8 -41.35 13.61 13.82
CA ILE A 8 -41.83 13.30 12.44
C ILE A 8 -41.85 14.50 11.46
N LEU A 9 -40.78 14.53 10.64
CA LEU A 9 -40.64 14.77 9.19
C LEU A 9 -41.22 16.02 8.50
N VAL A 10 -40.31 16.79 7.87
CA VAL A 10 -40.52 17.39 6.55
C VAL A 10 -39.35 16.99 5.64
N PHE A 11 -39.69 16.31 4.54
CA PHE A 11 -38.79 15.94 3.45
C PHE A 11 -38.27 17.18 2.71
N SER A 12 -36.95 17.26 2.53
CA SER A 12 -36.34 18.01 1.43
C SER A 12 -35.26 17.13 0.81
N LEU A 13 -35.49 16.74 -0.45
CA LEU A 13 -34.54 16.00 -1.27
C LEU A 13 -33.25 16.80 -1.46
N CYS A 14 -32.13 16.24 -1.03
CA CYS A 14 -30.83 16.51 -1.62
C CYS A 14 -30.03 15.20 -1.64
N TRP A 15 -29.72 14.74 -2.84
CA TRP A 15 -28.81 13.61 -3.08
C TRP A 15 -27.39 14.03 -2.71
N ALA A 16 -26.85 13.51 -1.60
CA ALA A 16 -25.40 13.39 -1.38
C ALA A 16 -25.11 12.41 -0.23
N ALA A 17 -24.25 11.43 -0.52
CA ALA A 17 -23.47 10.60 0.40
C ALA A 17 -24.22 9.80 1.49
N ALA A 18 -24.59 8.57 1.15
CA ALA A 18 -24.68 7.50 2.14
C ALA A 18 -23.25 7.01 2.49
N CYS A 19 -22.62 7.66 3.47
CA CYS A 19 -21.66 7.00 4.36
C CYS A 19 -22.24 7.13 5.76
N ILE A 20 -22.93 6.09 6.20
CA ILE A 20 -23.53 5.99 7.53
C ILE A 20 -22.40 5.90 8.57
N ASN A 21 -22.50 6.72 9.62
CA ASN A 21 -21.70 6.71 10.84
C ASN A 21 -21.40 5.30 11.35
N VAL A 22 -20.12 4.89 11.42
CA VAL A 22 -19.66 3.70 12.15
C VAL A 22 -18.27 3.92 12.74
N TYR A 23 -18.02 4.93 13.57
CA TYR A 23 -16.73 4.99 14.31
C TYR A 23 -16.89 5.72 15.64
N ALA A 24 -17.88 5.34 16.46
CA ALA A 24 -18.00 5.82 17.83
C ALA A 24 -18.73 4.80 18.71
N SER A 25 -18.08 3.67 18.98
CA SER A 25 -18.29 2.84 20.18
C SER A 25 -17.30 1.68 20.13
N ASP A 26 -16.57 1.51 21.23
CA ASP A 26 -15.45 0.57 21.46
C ASP A 26 -14.09 1.24 21.21
N GLU A 27 -13.37 1.42 22.33
CA GLU A 27 -11.92 1.61 22.40
C GLU A 27 -11.30 0.76 21.29
N TYR A 28 -10.55 1.38 20.37
CA TYR A 28 -9.91 0.65 19.29
C TYR A 28 -9.13 -0.55 19.85
N ASP A 29 -8.93 -1.58 19.03
CA ASP A 29 -8.22 -2.77 19.49
C ASP A 29 -6.83 -2.41 20.02
N ARG A 30 -6.70 -2.44 21.36
CA ARG A 30 -5.51 -1.93 22.05
C ARG A 30 -4.27 -2.76 21.76
N GLU A 31 -4.42 -4.07 21.60
CA GLU A 31 -3.31 -4.97 21.27
C GLU A 31 -2.81 -4.68 19.85
N ALA A 32 -3.73 -4.56 18.88
CA ALA A 32 -3.37 -4.17 17.52
C ALA A 32 -2.73 -2.78 17.48
N ALA A 33 -3.26 -1.81 18.23
CA ALA A 33 -2.72 -0.47 18.34
C ALA A 33 -1.28 -0.46 18.86
N GLU A 34 -1.01 -1.18 19.95
CA GLU A 34 0.33 -1.30 20.56
C GLU A 34 1.33 -1.93 19.57
N ASN A 35 0.92 -2.98 18.86
CA ASN A 35 1.74 -3.64 17.84
C ASN A 35 1.99 -2.75 16.61
N ILE A 36 0.98 -1.98 16.16
CA ILE A 36 1.12 -0.98 15.08
C ILE A 36 2.13 0.10 15.47
N VAL A 37 2.02 0.67 16.68
CA VAL A 37 2.94 1.70 17.15
C VAL A 37 4.36 1.16 17.25
N LYS A 38 4.55 -0.06 17.78
CA LYS A 38 5.86 -0.73 17.79
C LYS A 38 6.43 -0.85 16.38
N ARG A 39 5.61 -1.23 15.40
CA ARG A 39 6.04 -1.38 14.01
C ARG A 39 6.36 -0.05 13.34
N ILE A 40 5.59 1.00 13.61
CA ILE A 40 5.87 2.37 13.17
C ILE A 40 7.25 2.81 13.66
N ASN A 41 7.55 2.60 14.96
CA ASN A 41 8.86 2.93 15.51
C ASN A 41 9.98 2.20 14.75
N GLU A 42 9.83 0.89 14.51
CA GLU A 42 10.82 0.09 13.78
C GLU A 42 11.13 0.62 12.37
N TYR A 43 10.16 1.21 11.68
CA TYR A 43 10.34 1.78 10.32
C TYR A 43 10.69 3.26 10.31
N ALA A 44 10.25 4.02 11.30
CA ALA A 44 10.57 5.43 11.41
C ALA A 44 12.03 5.63 11.86
N GLU A 45 12.48 4.89 12.89
CA GLU A 45 13.79 5.03 13.55
C GLU A 45 15.00 4.98 12.60
N PRO A 46 15.10 4.04 11.63
CA PRO A 46 16.27 3.94 10.76
C PRO A 46 16.45 5.12 9.79
N TYR A 47 15.39 5.90 9.53
CA TYR A 47 15.41 7.03 8.60
C TYR A 47 15.43 8.37 9.33
N LEU A 48 15.52 8.36 10.66
CA LEU A 48 15.77 9.53 11.49
C LEU A 48 17.19 10.06 11.25
N GLY A 49 17.31 11.09 10.41
CA GLY A 49 18.55 11.85 10.18
C GLY A 49 19.12 11.80 8.76
N THR A 50 18.45 11.17 7.80
CA THR A 50 18.97 11.01 6.42
C THR A 50 18.17 11.81 5.39
N ASP A 51 18.82 12.57 4.50
CA ASP A 51 18.18 13.29 3.37
C ASP A 51 17.55 12.38 2.28
N THR A 52 17.52 11.07 2.52
CA THR A 52 17.24 10.01 1.53
C THR A 52 15.78 9.88 1.11
N LEU A 53 14.84 10.66 1.65
CA LEU A 53 13.43 10.61 1.25
C LEU A 53 13.04 11.63 0.18
N ASN A 54 13.96 12.48 -0.27
CA ASN A 54 13.68 13.55 -1.25
C ASN A 54 13.16 13.05 -2.61
N ASN A 55 13.27 11.74 -2.92
CA ASN A 55 12.77 11.14 -4.15
C ASN A 55 11.66 10.09 -3.96
N TYR A 56 11.16 9.87 -2.73
CA TYR A 56 10.25 8.76 -2.44
C TYR A 56 8.89 8.86 -3.13
N ASP A 57 8.42 10.08 -3.39
CA ASP A 57 7.16 10.33 -4.10
C ASP A 57 7.37 10.97 -5.49
N ASN A 58 8.54 10.74 -6.12
CA ASN A 58 8.93 11.37 -7.39
C ASN A 58 8.86 12.91 -7.36
N GLY A 59 9.12 13.52 -6.19
CA GLY A 59 9.01 14.98 -5.99
C GLY A 59 7.57 15.52 -5.90
N ARG A 60 6.54 14.67 -5.81
CA ARG A 60 5.12 15.10 -5.72
C ARG A 60 4.69 15.57 -4.34
N ALA A 61 5.42 15.21 -3.30
CA ALA A 61 5.06 15.44 -1.91
C ALA A 61 6.15 16.23 -1.17
N ILE A 62 5.72 17.15 -0.31
CA ILE A 62 6.58 17.80 0.67
C ILE A 62 7.19 16.75 1.62
N GLN A 63 8.30 17.08 2.28
CA GLN A 63 9.11 16.10 3.02
C GLN A 63 8.33 15.31 4.09
N CYS A 64 7.39 15.95 4.80
CA CYS A 64 6.50 15.27 5.76
C CYS A 64 5.50 14.32 5.12
N HIS A 65 4.92 14.69 3.97
CA HIS A 65 4.01 13.81 3.23
C HIS A 65 4.77 12.60 2.68
N ALA A 66 5.96 12.79 2.13
CA ALA A 66 6.80 11.70 1.65
C ALA A 66 7.19 10.73 2.79
N PHE A 67 7.58 11.26 3.94
CA PHE A 67 7.94 10.46 5.12
C PHE A 67 6.76 9.68 5.70
N THR A 68 5.63 10.36 5.93
CA THR A 68 4.43 9.69 6.45
C THR A 68 3.89 8.65 5.46
N ASN A 69 3.87 8.94 4.15
CA ASN A 69 3.55 7.93 3.14
C ASN A 69 4.52 6.74 3.18
N TYR A 70 5.82 6.98 3.36
CA TYR A 70 6.82 5.92 3.51
C TYR A 70 6.51 5.01 4.70
N VAL A 71 6.38 5.58 5.89
CA VAL A 71 6.13 4.79 7.10
C VAL A 71 4.82 4.04 6.97
N TRP A 72 3.76 4.70 6.49
CA TRP A 72 2.45 4.07 6.26
C TRP A 72 2.54 2.88 5.31
N ARG A 73 3.13 3.06 4.13
CA ARG A 73 3.24 2.01 3.12
C ARG A 73 4.03 0.81 3.64
N ASN A 74 5.11 1.04 4.38
CA ASN A 74 5.96 -0.04 4.88
C ASN A 74 5.38 -0.74 6.12
N VAL A 75 4.56 -0.03 6.90
CA VAL A 75 3.87 -0.63 8.05
C VAL A 75 2.66 -1.43 7.57
N PHE A 76 1.80 -0.87 6.72
CA PHE A 76 0.49 -1.45 6.38
C PHE A 76 0.43 -2.15 5.03
N GLY A 77 1.41 -1.92 4.16
CA GLY A 77 1.53 -2.62 2.88
C GLY A 77 0.63 -2.07 1.77
N TYR A 78 0.14 -0.84 1.92
CA TYR A 78 -0.65 -0.19 0.88
C TYR A 78 -0.51 1.34 0.90
N ASP A 79 -0.85 1.95 -0.23
CA ASP A 79 -0.75 3.40 -0.42
C ASP A 79 -1.89 4.15 0.29
N VAL A 80 -1.63 5.36 0.78
CA VAL A 80 -2.67 6.27 1.32
C VAL A 80 -3.73 6.66 0.27
N TYR A 81 -3.45 6.44 -1.01
CA TYR A 81 -4.40 6.60 -2.11
C TYR A 81 -5.13 5.31 -2.52
N SER A 82 -4.87 4.20 -1.82
CA SER A 82 -5.54 2.91 -2.03
C SER A 82 -7.02 3.00 -1.65
N SER A 83 -7.87 2.17 -2.28
CA SER A 83 -9.26 1.96 -1.85
C SER A 83 -9.38 1.37 -0.45
N LYS A 84 -8.28 0.86 0.12
CA LYS A 84 -8.15 0.39 1.51
C LYS A 84 -7.80 1.53 2.50
N CYS A 85 -7.74 2.77 2.03
CA CYS A 85 -7.64 3.94 2.89
C CYS A 85 -8.96 4.70 2.84
N SER A 86 -9.61 4.85 3.99
CA SER A 86 -10.71 5.79 4.12
C SER A 86 -10.13 7.17 4.37
N ARG A 87 -10.55 8.16 3.60
CA ARG A 87 -10.15 9.56 3.80
C ARG A 87 -11.36 10.40 4.13
N THR A 88 -11.43 10.90 5.35
CA THR A 88 -12.49 11.77 5.83
C THR A 88 -11.95 13.18 6.07
N GLU A 89 -12.71 14.19 5.67
CA GLU A 89 -12.41 15.58 6.00
C GLU A 89 -12.64 15.73 7.50
N ALA A 90 -11.56 15.90 8.26
CA ALA A 90 -11.61 16.05 9.71
C ALA A 90 -12.07 17.45 10.13
N SER A 91 -12.02 18.43 9.21
CA SER A 91 -12.40 19.81 9.47
C SER A 91 -13.46 20.31 8.48
N THR A 92 -14.72 20.37 8.88
CA THR A 92 -15.58 21.48 8.44
C THR A 92 -15.59 22.63 9.45
N ASP A 93 -15.06 22.40 10.66
CA ASP A 93 -14.94 23.38 11.74
C ASP A 93 -13.63 23.15 12.52
N TYR A 94 -12.74 24.14 12.50
CA TYR A 94 -11.44 24.09 13.18
C TYR A 94 -11.56 23.98 14.69
N GLU A 95 -12.64 24.49 15.28
CA GLU A 95 -12.87 24.47 16.72
C GLU A 95 -12.98 23.04 17.24
N ASN A 96 -13.52 22.11 16.42
CA ASN A 96 -13.82 20.74 16.83
C ASN A 96 -12.81 19.70 16.33
N LEU A 97 -11.66 20.13 15.78
CA LEU A 97 -10.66 19.20 15.23
C LEU A 97 -10.18 18.19 16.28
N GLY A 98 -9.88 18.65 17.49
CA GLY A 98 -9.42 17.76 18.56
C GLY A 98 -10.49 16.76 19.02
N GLU A 99 -11.73 17.21 19.15
CA GLU A 99 -12.87 16.32 19.45
C GLU A 99 -13.07 15.28 18.34
N TYR A 100 -12.99 15.69 17.07
CA TYR A 100 -13.11 14.79 15.93
C TYR A 100 -12.02 13.71 15.97
N ILE A 101 -10.75 14.11 16.13
CA ILE A 101 -9.65 13.13 16.14
C ILE A 101 -9.77 12.19 17.33
N ASN A 102 -10.13 12.68 18.52
CA ASN A 102 -10.38 11.85 19.70
C ASN A 102 -11.49 10.81 19.48
N ASN A 103 -12.52 11.17 18.71
CA ASN A 103 -13.64 10.28 18.46
C ASN A 103 -13.38 9.25 17.35
N PHE A 104 -12.55 9.60 16.35
CA PHE A 104 -12.49 8.82 15.10
C PHE A 104 -11.12 8.25 14.75
N ALA A 105 -10.03 8.82 15.27
CA ALA A 105 -8.69 8.32 14.94
C ALA A 105 -8.31 7.12 15.80
N ARG A 106 -7.29 6.41 15.33
CA ARG A 106 -6.63 5.32 16.05
C ARG A 106 -5.12 5.44 15.90
N PRO A 107 -4.33 4.85 16.81
CA PRO A 107 -2.89 4.71 16.61
C PRO A 107 -2.60 4.04 15.28
N GLY A 108 -1.74 4.69 14.49
CA GLY A 108 -1.44 4.34 13.12
C GLY A 108 -2.13 5.21 12.08
N ASP A 109 -3.24 5.89 12.40
CA ASP A 109 -3.95 6.77 11.45
C ASP A 109 -3.14 8.04 11.13
N MET A 110 -3.40 8.69 9.98
CA MET A 110 -2.58 9.82 9.51
C MET A 110 -3.42 11.07 9.44
N LEU A 111 -2.97 12.10 10.16
CA LEU A 111 -3.51 13.44 10.07
C LEU A 111 -2.70 14.24 9.04
N ARG A 112 -3.39 14.83 8.07
CA ARG A 112 -2.77 15.64 7.01
C ARG A 112 -3.47 16.99 6.85
N VAL A 113 -2.66 18.03 6.75
CA VAL A 113 -3.07 19.37 6.33
C VAL A 113 -2.69 19.54 4.87
N ASP A 114 -3.70 19.83 4.06
CA ASP A 114 -3.55 19.83 2.60
C ASP A 114 -2.42 20.77 2.14
N GLY A 115 -1.48 20.23 1.36
CA GLY A 115 -0.30 20.96 0.88
C GLY A 115 0.67 21.53 1.93
N LYS A 116 0.51 21.22 3.23
CA LYS A 116 1.30 21.86 4.31
C LYS A 116 2.04 20.90 5.24
N HIS A 117 1.35 19.96 5.86
CA HIS A 117 1.97 19.06 6.84
C HIS A 117 1.26 17.71 6.97
N SER A 118 1.92 16.72 7.55
CA SER A 118 1.27 15.46 7.97
C SER A 118 2.03 14.77 9.10
N MET A 119 1.29 14.02 9.91
CA MET A 119 1.81 13.12 10.94
C MET A 119 1.12 11.77 10.90
N ILE A 120 1.84 10.72 11.31
CA ILE A 120 1.23 9.44 11.68
C ILE A 120 0.98 9.48 13.19
N ILE A 121 -0.29 9.40 13.57
CA ILE A 121 -0.75 9.41 14.95
C ILE A 121 -0.28 8.12 15.63
N THR A 122 0.28 8.25 16.83
CA THR A 122 0.65 7.10 17.68
C THR A 122 -0.13 7.09 18.99
N GLU A 123 -0.42 8.26 19.53
CA GLU A 123 -1.14 8.47 20.78
C GLU A 123 -1.89 9.80 20.68
N PHE A 124 -3.00 9.96 21.38
CA PHE A 124 -3.78 11.19 21.47
C PHE A 124 -4.67 11.16 22.70
N ASP A 125 -5.05 12.35 23.16
CA ASP A 125 -6.00 12.57 24.24
C ASP A 125 -6.78 13.87 24.01
N GLU A 126 -7.58 14.26 25.01
CA GLU A 126 -8.44 15.45 24.96
C GLU A 126 -7.66 16.73 24.61
N ASP A 127 -6.37 16.82 24.95
CA ASP A 127 -5.57 18.03 24.81
C ASP A 127 -4.52 17.95 23.68
N THR A 128 -4.04 16.74 23.38
CA THR A 128 -2.83 16.54 22.59
C THR A 128 -2.93 15.40 21.57
N VAL A 129 -2.06 15.49 20.56
CA VAL A 129 -1.77 14.40 19.63
C VAL A 129 -0.27 14.20 19.53
N THR A 130 0.14 12.93 19.59
CA THR A 130 1.53 12.51 19.52
C THR A 130 1.73 11.56 18.35
N GLY A 131 2.78 11.78 17.58
CA GLY A 131 3.05 10.94 16.42
C GLY A 131 4.32 11.30 15.67
N TYR A 132 4.56 10.58 14.59
CA TYR A 132 5.73 10.78 13.76
C TYR A 132 5.46 11.77 12.64
N ASP A 133 6.25 12.84 12.58
CA ASP A 133 6.25 13.80 11.50
C ASP A 133 7.68 14.12 11.03
N TRP A 134 7.80 14.79 9.88
CA TRP A 134 9.09 15.27 9.40
C TRP A 134 9.22 16.77 9.65
N LEU A 135 10.09 17.14 10.58
CA LEU A 135 10.50 18.53 10.80
C LEU A 135 11.99 18.69 10.48
N TYR A 136 12.29 19.56 9.50
CA TYR A 136 13.66 19.81 8.98
C TYR A 136 14.69 20.15 10.08
N ASN A 137 14.25 20.70 11.21
CA ASN A 137 15.12 21.22 12.27
C ASN A 137 15.09 20.44 13.59
N LYS A 138 14.38 19.30 13.70
CA LYS A 138 14.31 18.53 14.96
C LYS A 138 15.03 17.19 14.87
N LYS A 139 15.82 16.88 15.90
CA LYS A 139 16.47 15.57 16.10
C LYS A 139 15.46 14.50 16.52
N GLU A 140 14.45 14.89 17.28
CA GLU A 140 13.32 14.03 17.65
C GLU A 140 12.21 14.20 16.60
N ARG A 141 11.73 13.08 16.07
CA ARG A 141 10.68 13.05 15.04
C ARG A 141 9.35 12.46 15.52
N LYS A 142 9.31 11.95 16.74
CA LYS A 142 8.07 11.74 17.49
C LYS A 142 7.77 13.05 18.20
N CYS A 143 6.72 13.73 17.78
CA CYS A 143 6.34 15.05 18.25
C CYS A 143 4.97 15.00 18.91
N THR A 144 4.81 15.76 19.99
CA THR A 144 3.53 16.01 20.66
C THR A 144 3.11 17.44 20.40
N TYR A 145 1.87 17.63 19.98
CA TYR A 145 1.24 18.93 19.73
C TYR A 145 -0.03 19.05 20.55
N THR A 146 -0.31 20.25 21.06
CA THR A 146 -1.68 20.58 21.48
C THR A 146 -2.58 20.70 20.24
N TRP A 147 -3.89 20.53 20.39
CA TRP A 147 -4.81 20.75 19.28
C TRP A 147 -4.73 22.16 18.70
N GLU A 148 -4.42 23.17 19.52
CA GLU A 148 -4.14 24.52 19.04
C GLU A 148 -2.86 24.59 18.20
N GLY A 149 -1.77 23.94 18.63
CA GLY A 149 -0.53 23.87 17.86
C GLY A 149 -0.68 23.11 16.54
N VAL A 150 -1.61 22.15 16.44
CA VAL A 150 -1.97 21.49 15.18
C VAL A 150 -2.63 22.47 14.21
N LYS A 151 -3.47 23.39 14.70
CA LYS A 151 -4.12 24.40 13.84
C LYS A 151 -3.09 25.34 13.20
N GLU A 152 -1.98 25.61 13.88
CA GLU A 152 -0.87 26.43 13.37
C GLU A 152 -0.12 25.79 12.18
N TRP A 153 -0.37 24.52 11.86
CA TRP A 153 0.19 23.88 10.67
C TRP A 153 -0.37 24.46 9.36
N GLY A 154 -1.57 25.04 9.43
CA GLY A 154 -2.22 25.74 8.33
C GLY A 154 -2.34 27.24 8.58
N ASP A 155 -2.70 27.98 7.55
CA ASP A 155 -3.02 29.42 7.63
C ASP A 155 -4.53 29.69 7.77
N GLY A 156 -5.30 28.67 8.14
CA GLY A 156 -6.77 28.73 8.28
C GLY A 156 -7.55 28.54 6.97
N THR A 157 -6.87 28.31 5.84
CA THR A 157 -7.52 28.04 4.55
C THR A 157 -7.44 26.57 4.09
N GLN A 158 -6.59 25.77 4.73
CA GLN A 158 -6.37 24.37 4.35
C GLN A 158 -7.29 23.39 5.08
N LYS A 159 -7.76 22.38 4.35
CA LYS A 159 -8.52 21.28 4.94
C LYS A 159 -7.62 20.32 5.71
N TYR A 160 -8.14 19.82 6.83
CA TYR A 160 -7.55 18.76 7.60
C TYR A 160 -8.23 17.45 7.21
N TRP A 161 -7.41 16.43 7.01
CA TRP A 161 -7.85 15.13 6.55
C TRP A 161 -7.35 14.07 7.52
N LEU A 162 -8.26 13.19 7.93
CA LEU A 162 -7.92 11.97 8.62
C LEU A 162 -7.92 10.83 7.59
N TYR A 163 -6.75 10.22 7.42
CA TYR A 163 -6.57 9.01 6.63
C TYR A 163 -6.59 7.84 7.60
N GLN A 164 -7.56 6.95 7.43
CA GLN A 164 -7.81 5.85 8.35
C GLN A 164 -7.42 4.52 7.72
N ILE A 165 -6.81 3.67 8.54
CA ILE A 165 -6.48 2.29 8.18
C ILE A 165 -7.79 1.50 8.01
N ASP A 166 -7.86 0.58 7.06
CA ASP A 166 -9.03 -0.31 6.95
C ASP A 166 -9.06 -1.29 8.14
N ASP A 167 -10.24 -1.52 8.72
CA ASP A 167 -10.40 -2.40 9.89
C ASP A 167 -9.86 -3.82 9.65
N SER A 168 -9.97 -4.33 8.41
CA SER A 168 -9.44 -5.64 8.04
C SER A 168 -7.92 -5.69 8.07
N VAL A 169 -7.24 -4.56 7.83
CA VAL A 169 -5.77 -4.48 7.93
C VAL A 169 -5.35 -4.20 9.37
N TYR A 170 -6.07 -3.32 10.07
CA TYR A 170 -5.82 -2.99 11.47
C TYR A 170 -5.82 -4.25 12.35
N SER A 171 -6.84 -5.09 12.17
CA SER A 171 -7.02 -6.32 12.97
C SER A 171 -5.91 -7.37 12.79
N LEU A 172 -5.10 -7.30 11.72
CA LEU A 172 -3.97 -8.23 11.51
C LEU A 172 -2.86 -8.02 12.53
N PHE A 173 -2.73 -6.80 13.04
CA PHE A 173 -1.71 -6.47 14.03
C PHE A 173 -2.03 -6.96 15.43
N ARG A 174 -3.14 -7.68 15.64
CA ARG A 174 -3.31 -8.51 16.84
C ARG A 174 -2.18 -9.53 16.96
N ASP A 175 -1.77 -10.10 15.83
CA ASP A 175 -0.62 -10.98 15.78
C ASP A 175 0.68 -10.15 15.79
N SER A 176 1.43 -10.22 16.89
CA SER A 176 2.70 -9.51 17.03
C SER A 176 3.79 -9.96 16.05
N ASP A 177 3.64 -11.15 15.46
CA ASP A 177 4.56 -11.69 14.46
C ASP A 177 4.15 -11.35 13.02
N TYR A 178 3.00 -10.70 12.82
CA TYR A 178 2.60 -10.19 11.52
C TYR A 178 3.57 -9.08 11.06
N LYS A 179 4.31 -9.36 9.98
CA LYS A 179 5.24 -8.38 9.41
C LYS A 179 5.03 -8.20 7.92
N VAL A 180 4.84 -6.94 7.55
CA VAL A 180 4.72 -6.50 6.16
C VAL A 180 6.07 -6.52 5.42
N ASP A 181 7.22 -6.61 6.09
CA ASP A 181 8.52 -6.82 5.41
C ASP A 181 8.59 -8.17 4.68
N LYS A 182 7.86 -9.18 5.16
CA LYS A 182 7.64 -10.43 4.43
C LYS A 182 7.01 -10.17 3.06
N LEU A 183 6.35 -9.04 2.83
CA LEU A 183 5.83 -8.62 1.54
C LEU A 183 6.85 -7.81 0.75
N PHE A 184 7.37 -6.71 1.29
CA PHE A 184 8.11 -5.70 0.52
C PHE A 184 9.64 -5.88 0.48
N GLY A 185 10.16 -6.92 1.15
CA GLY A 185 11.60 -7.20 1.25
C GLY A 185 12.26 -6.46 2.42
N PRO A 186 13.59 -6.59 2.60
CA PRO A 186 14.31 -5.94 3.68
C PRO A 186 14.19 -4.42 3.59
N LYS A 187 14.26 -3.74 4.74
CA LYS A 187 14.22 -2.27 4.82
C LYS A 187 15.27 -1.67 3.89
N PRO A 188 14.97 -0.61 3.11
CA PRO A 188 15.97 0.04 2.26
C PRO A 188 17.25 0.41 3.03
N GLY A 189 18.37 -0.25 2.74
CA GLY A 189 19.64 -0.05 3.44
C GLY A 189 20.01 -1.14 4.47
N GLN A 190 19.12 -2.08 4.78
CA GLN A 190 19.47 -3.32 5.46
C GLN A 190 19.86 -4.39 4.44
N LYS A 191 21.04 -5.00 4.62
CA LYS A 191 21.42 -6.21 3.89
C LYS A 191 20.59 -7.37 4.43
N THR A 192 20.15 -8.27 3.54
CA THR A 192 19.48 -9.51 3.93
C THR A 192 20.46 -10.41 4.68
N ASP A 193 20.30 -10.49 6.00
CA ASP A 193 20.88 -11.60 6.74
C ASP A 193 19.96 -12.81 6.52
N SER A 194 20.48 -13.78 5.78
CA SER A 194 19.92 -15.12 5.72
C SER A 194 19.87 -15.67 7.15
N ASP A 195 18.68 -15.74 7.74
CA ASP A 195 18.23 -16.76 8.71
C ASP A 195 17.02 -16.22 9.50
N SER A 196 15.82 -16.53 9.04
CA SER A 196 14.68 -16.77 9.94
C SER A 196 13.78 -17.83 9.30
N GLU A 197 13.75 -18.99 9.94
CA GLU A 197 12.96 -20.15 9.58
C GLU A 197 11.50 -19.91 9.98
N GLU A 198 10.56 -20.04 9.03
CA GLU A 198 9.32 -20.82 9.24
C GLU A 198 8.61 -21.11 7.90
N THR A 199 8.69 -22.38 7.50
CA THR A 199 7.75 -23.16 6.67
C THR A 199 7.08 -22.51 5.46
N ALA A 200 7.85 -22.33 4.38
CA ALA A 200 7.43 -22.76 3.05
C ALA A 200 8.33 -23.94 2.65
N GLN A 201 7.77 -25.03 2.14
CA GLN A 201 8.54 -26.23 1.75
C GLN A 201 9.69 -25.82 0.82
N GLN A 202 10.92 -25.80 1.35
CA GLN A 202 12.11 -25.51 0.58
C GLN A 202 12.45 -26.72 -0.31
N PRO A 203 12.66 -26.54 -1.62
CA PRO A 203 13.27 -27.59 -2.43
C PRO A 203 14.73 -27.80 -2.00
N ASN A 204 15.04 -29.04 -1.60
CA ASN A 204 16.34 -29.64 -1.24
C ASN A 204 17.58 -28.71 -1.19
N ARG A 205 17.98 -28.35 0.03
CA ARG A 205 19.30 -27.78 0.35
C ARG A 205 20.41 -28.83 0.19
N GLY A 206 21.09 -28.79 -0.95
CA GLY A 206 22.30 -29.56 -1.22
C GLY A 206 23.19 -28.96 -2.31
N SER A 207 23.09 -27.67 -2.60
CA SER A 207 23.89 -27.01 -3.65
C SER A 207 24.53 -25.73 -3.13
N THR A 208 25.81 -25.53 -3.46
CA THR A 208 26.67 -24.39 -3.11
C THR A 208 26.38 -23.12 -3.92
N ASP A 209 25.22 -23.03 -4.57
CA ASP A 209 24.83 -21.86 -5.36
C ASP A 209 23.98 -20.92 -4.50
N ARG A 210 24.55 -19.76 -4.11
CA ARG A 210 23.79 -18.71 -3.43
C ARG A 210 23.05 -17.89 -4.48
N THR A 211 22.00 -18.46 -5.07
CA THR A 211 21.09 -17.71 -5.95
C THR A 211 20.47 -16.57 -5.14
N SER A 212 20.76 -15.32 -5.50
CA SER A 212 20.05 -14.16 -4.95
C SER A 212 18.65 -14.11 -5.55
N TYR A 213 17.62 -14.03 -4.72
CA TYR A 213 16.23 -13.91 -5.19
C TYR A 213 15.80 -12.43 -5.17
N GLY A 214 15.07 -12.03 -6.21
CA GLY A 214 14.36 -10.77 -6.29
C GLY A 214 12.91 -10.93 -5.83
N LYS A 215 12.31 -9.81 -5.43
CA LYS A 215 10.91 -9.75 -4.98
C LYS A 215 10.17 -8.56 -5.57
N ILE A 216 9.01 -8.80 -6.16
CA ILE A 216 8.09 -7.77 -6.65
C ILE A 216 6.76 -7.90 -5.92
N VAL A 217 6.19 -6.78 -5.46
CA VAL A 217 4.84 -6.73 -4.89
C VAL A 217 3.99 -5.75 -5.67
N VAL A 218 2.80 -6.20 -6.04
CA VAL A 218 1.76 -5.40 -6.68
C VAL A 218 0.47 -5.53 -5.89
N GLN A 219 -0.32 -4.47 -5.83
CA GLN A 219 -1.60 -4.47 -5.10
C GLN A 219 -2.74 -4.14 -6.06
N ILE A 220 -3.89 -4.81 -5.90
CA ILE A 220 -5.08 -4.52 -6.68
C ILE A 220 -5.46 -3.04 -6.53
N ASN A 221 -5.78 -2.38 -7.66
CA ASN A 221 -6.12 -0.97 -7.76
C ASN A 221 -5.02 0.01 -7.29
N ASN A 222 -3.78 -0.45 -7.13
CA ASN A 222 -2.64 0.40 -6.81
C ASN A 222 -1.71 0.56 -8.03
N PRO A 223 -1.46 1.79 -8.53
CA PRO A 223 -0.58 2.03 -9.67
C PRO A 223 0.91 2.00 -9.32
N VAL A 224 1.26 1.79 -8.05
CA VAL A 224 2.63 1.68 -7.56
C VAL A 224 2.91 0.23 -7.19
N MET A 225 4.08 -0.24 -7.61
CA MET A 225 4.63 -1.53 -7.21
C MET A 225 5.89 -1.35 -6.38
N THR A 226 6.29 -2.40 -5.68
CA THR A 226 7.63 -2.50 -5.11
C THR A 226 8.41 -3.55 -5.89
N ALA A 227 9.63 -3.23 -6.27
CA ALA A 227 10.58 -4.13 -6.91
C ALA A 227 11.90 -4.08 -6.15
N ASN A 228 12.28 -5.20 -5.53
CA ASN A 228 13.51 -5.36 -4.77
C ASN A 228 13.72 -4.26 -3.72
N GLY A 229 12.64 -3.89 -3.02
CA GLY A 229 12.62 -2.82 -2.02
C GLY A 229 12.52 -1.40 -2.57
N ALA A 230 12.61 -1.20 -3.89
CA ALA A 230 12.39 0.10 -4.53
C ALA A 230 10.92 0.27 -4.96
N TYR A 231 10.37 1.47 -4.77
CA TYR A 231 9.01 1.79 -5.20
C TYR A 231 9.02 2.35 -6.61
N LEU A 232 8.17 1.83 -7.48
CA LEU A 232 8.10 2.18 -8.90
C LEU A 232 6.64 2.35 -9.32
N ASN A 233 6.34 3.39 -10.10
CA ASN A 233 5.05 3.43 -10.80
C ASN A 233 5.03 2.29 -11.83
N ILE A 234 3.91 1.59 -11.95
CA ILE A 234 3.71 0.55 -12.97
C ILE A 234 3.78 1.17 -14.37
N ASP A 235 3.16 2.33 -14.57
CA ASP A 235 3.39 3.17 -15.74
C ASP A 235 3.09 4.65 -15.46
N SER A 236 3.31 5.49 -16.47
CA SER A 236 3.04 6.93 -16.39
C SER A 236 1.54 7.30 -16.41
N SER A 237 0.66 6.34 -16.72
CA SER A 237 -0.79 6.56 -16.82
C SER A 237 -1.54 6.14 -15.57
N GLY A 238 -0.83 5.68 -14.53
CA GLY A 238 -1.43 5.27 -13.27
C GLY A 238 -2.28 4.01 -13.43
N THR A 239 -1.91 3.11 -14.35
CA THR A 239 -2.63 1.85 -14.50
C THR A 239 -2.27 0.88 -13.39
N ALA A 240 -3.25 0.06 -12.99
CA ALA A 240 -3.17 -0.75 -11.79
C ALA A 240 -3.58 -2.21 -12.05
N PRO A 241 -3.10 -3.17 -11.24
CA PRO A 241 -3.58 -4.54 -11.24
C PRO A 241 -5.08 -4.60 -10.92
N VAL A 242 -5.80 -5.50 -11.58
CA VAL A 242 -7.23 -5.74 -11.34
C VAL A 242 -7.52 -7.24 -11.30
N ILE A 243 -8.65 -7.62 -10.70
CA ILE A 243 -9.12 -9.01 -10.71
C ILE A 243 -10.14 -9.16 -11.84
N VAL A 244 -9.88 -10.10 -12.75
CA VAL A 244 -10.81 -10.50 -13.81
C VAL A 244 -10.94 -12.01 -13.78
N ASN A 245 -12.18 -12.52 -13.66
CA ASN A 245 -12.47 -13.96 -13.56
C ASN A 245 -11.61 -14.65 -12.49
N GLU A 246 -11.54 -14.07 -11.28
CA GLU A 246 -10.73 -14.59 -10.16
C GLU A 246 -9.22 -14.69 -10.43
N ARG A 247 -8.73 -13.94 -11.43
CA ARG A 247 -7.31 -13.87 -11.77
C ARG A 247 -6.82 -12.43 -11.72
N THR A 248 -5.66 -12.24 -11.11
CA THR A 248 -4.98 -10.95 -11.13
C THR A 248 -4.38 -10.72 -12.51
N VAL A 249 -4.84 -9.68 -13.19
CA VAL A 249 -4.29 -9.20 -14.46
C VAL A 249 -3.69 -7.81 -14.25
N LEU A 250 -2.56 -7.54 -14.90
CA LEU A 250 -1.85 -6.26 -14.72
C LEU A 250 -1.02 -5.86 -15.94
N PRO A 251 -0.61 -4.58 -16.04
CA PRO A 251 0.30 -4.10 -17.08
C PRO A 251 1.69 -4.71 -16.86
N ILE A 252 2.00 -5.76 -17.62
CA ILE A 252 3.12 -6.65 -17.26
C ILE A 252 4.51 -6.03 -17.45
N ARG A 253 4.61 -4.99 -18.28
CA ARG A 253 5.89 -4.45 -18.74
C ARG A 253 6.83 -4.10 -17.59
N ALA A 254 6.35 -3.30 -16.64
CA ALA A 254 7.16 -2.87 -15.51
C ALA A 254 7.67 -4.04 -14.66
N ILE A 255 6.86 -5.08 -14.49
CA ILE A 255 7.21 -6.26 -13.68
C ILE A 255 8.33 -7.04 -14.39
N ILE A 256 8.18 -7.30 -15.70
CA ILE A 256 9.19 -8.03 -16.47
C ILE A 256 10.48 -7.23 -16.60
N GLU A 257 10.41 -5.92 -16.83
CA GLU A 257 11.58 -5.06 -16.89
C GLU A 257 12.30 -4.96 -15.53
N ALA A 258 11.56 -4.89 -14.42
CA ALA A 258 12.13 -4.93 -13.07
C ALA A 258 12.83 -6.26 -12.74
N MET A 259 12.40 -7.35 -13.38
CA MET A 259 13.09 -8.63 -13.32
C MET A 259 14.33 -8.69 -14.24
N GLY A 260 14.51 -7.73 -15.15
CA GLY A 260 15.59 -7.71 -16.15
C GLY A 260 15.21 -8.37 -17.48
N GLY A 261 13.92 -8.66 -17.70
CA GLY A 261 13.38 -9.14 -18.97
C GLY A 261 13.00 -8.01 -19.93
N THR A 262 12.44 -8.39 -21.07
CA THR A 262 11.96 -7.47 -22.11
C THR A 262 10.55 -7.80 -22.55
N VAL A 263 9.81 -6.79 -22.99
CA VAL A 263 8.43 -6.91 -23.46
C VAL A 263 8.27 -6.27 -24.83
N GLY A 264 7.73 -7.01 -25.78
CA GLY A 264 7.36 -6.55 -27.11
C GLY A 264 5.85 -6.56 -27.34
N TRP A 265 5.41 -5.78 -28.32
CA TRP A 265 4.03 -5.74 -28.80
C TRP A 265 4.02 -5.78 -30.33
N ASN A 266 3.25 -6.69 -30.90
CA ASN A 266 2.93 -6.73 -32.32
C ASN A 266 1.47 -6.30 -32.49
N ASN A 267 1.26 -5.17 -33.16
CA ASN A 267 -0.06 -4.59 -33.36
C ASN A 267 -0.92 -5.38 -34.35
N ASP A 268 -0.30 -5.88 -35.44
CA ASP A 268 -1.01 -6.58 -36.52
C ASP A 268 -1.62 -7.89 -36.02
N THR A 269 -0.89 -8.61 -35.16
CA THR A 269 -1.33 -9.88 -34.59
C THR A 269 -1.94 -9.75 -33.19
N ARG A 270 -1.96 -8.53 -32.62
CA ARG A 270 -2.34 -8.26 -31.22
C ARG A 270 -1.62 -9.21 -30.24
N THR A 271 -0.31 -9.35 -30.40
CA THR A 271 0.51 -10.30 -29.64
C THR A 271 1.50 -9.57 -28.75
N VAL A 272 1.55 -9.99 -27.49
CA VAL A 272 2.58 -9.61 -26.52
C VAL A 272 3.67 -10.67 -26.56
N SER A 273 4.93 -10.24 -26.64
CA SER A 273 6.09 -11.11 -26.45
C SER A 273 6.83 -10.74 -25.17
N LEU A 274 7.20 -11.74 -24.38
CA LEU A 274 7.98 -11.56 -23.15
C LEU A 274 9.24 -12.39 -23.27
N LYS A 275 10.39 -11.82 -22.91
CA LYS A 275 11.65 -12.55 -22.81
C LYS A 275 12.24 -12.38 -21.43
N TYR A 276 12.56 -13.48 -20.78
CA TYR A 276 13.23 -13.48 -19.50
C TYR A 276 14.16 -14.69 -19.41
N LYS A 277 15.47 -14.44 -19.22
CA LYS A 277 16.52 -15.47 -19.24
C LYS A 277 16.36 -16.37 -20.48
N ASN A 278 16.08 -17.66 -20.30
CA ASN A 278 15.90 -18.66 -21.37
C ASN A 278 14.43 -18.97 -21.68
N THR A 279 13.51 -18.10 -21.24
CA THR A 279 12.07 -18.25 -21.43
C THR A 279 11.56 -17.15 -22.37
N ASP A 280 11.09 -17.57 -23.54
CA ASP A 280 10.30 -16.76 -24.46
C ASP A 280 8.82 -17.11 -24.29
N MET A 281 7.97 -16.10 -24.10
CA MET A 281 6.52 -16.26 -24.03
C MET A 281 5.81 -15.40 -25.06
N GLU A 282 4.76 -15.93 -25.67
CA GLU A 282 3.86 -15.21 -26.57
C GLU A 282 2.42 -15.36 -26.09
N MET A 283 1.71 -14.24 -26.05
CA MET A 283 0.32 -14.17 -25.61
C MET A 283 -0.45 -13.27 -26.58
N THR A 284 -1.51 -13.81 -27.19
CA THR A 284 -2.39 -13.05 -28.08
C THR A 284 -3.60 -12.58 -27.30
N ILE A 285 -3.99 -11.32 -27.50
CA ILE A 285 -5.18 -10.76 -26.86
C ILE A 285 -6.42 -11.62 -27.21
N ASP A 286 -7.30 -11.82 -26.22
CA ASP A 286 -8.53 -12.61 -26.32
C ASP A 286 -8.30 -14.13 -26.51
N SER A 287 -7.05 -14.60 -26.56
CA SER A 287 -6.70 -16.03 -26.64
C SER A 287 -6.32 -16.58 -25.27
N THR A 288 -6.92 -17.71 -24.88
CA THR A 288 -6.52 -18.48 -23.70
C THR A 288 -5.35 -19.41 -23.98
N ILE A 289 -4.77 -19.39 -25.18
CA ILE A 289 -3.59 -20.18 -25.52
C ILE A 289 -2.39 -19.23 -25.55
N MET A 290 -1.44 -19.45 -24.66
CA MET A 290 -0.11 -18.83 -24.73
C MET A 290 0.89 -19.81 -25.35
N LYS A 291 2.03 -19.30 -25.81
CA LYS A 291 3.19 -20.11 -26.14
C LYS A 291 4.31 -19.85 -25.16
N VAL A 292 4.98 -20.91 -24.72
CA VAL A 292 6.19 -20.86 -23.89
C VAL A 292 7.26 -21.65 -24.62
N ASN A 293 8.35 -21.00 -25.02
CA ASN A 293 9.41 -21.59 -25.84
C ASN A 293 8.86 -22.35 -27.06
N GLY A 294 7.86 -21.75 -27.73
CA GLY A 294 7.18 -22.31 -28.91
C GLY A 294 6.11 -23.38 -28.62
N LYS A 295 5.96 -23.85 -27.38
CA LYS A 295 4.96 -24.86 -26.99
C LYS A 295 3.68 -24.20 -26.48
N ALA A 296 2.53 -24.71 -26.90
CA ALA A 296 1.24 -24.20 -26.45
C ALA A 296 0.97 -24.56 -24.98
N VAL A 297 0.48 -23.58 -24.21
CA VAL A 297 0.04 -23.71 -22.81
C VAL A 297 -1.35 -23.09 -22.69
N GLN A 298 -2.28 -23.84 -22.10
CA GLN A 298 -3.65 -23.40 -21.87
C GLN A 298 -3.72 -22.53 -20.61
N MET A 299 -4.37 -21.39 -20.73
CA MET A 299 -4.73 -20.47 -19.65
C MET A 299 -6.24 -20.52 -19.39
N ASP A 300 -6.64 -20.07 -18.21
CA ASP A 300 -8.05 -19.92 -17.81
C ASP A 300 -8.59 -18.48 -17.99
N VAL A 301 -7.69 -17.52 -18.19
CA VAL A 301 -8.01 -16.13 -18.52
C VAL A 301 -7.14 -15.66 -19.68
N ALA A 302 -7.76 -14.98 -20.64
CA ALA A 302 -7.04 -14.43 -21.78
C ALA A 302 -6.37 -13.09 -21.43
N PRO A 303 -5.23 -12.75 -22.06
CA PRO A 303 -4.73 -11.38 -22.09
C PRO A 303 -5.79 -10.46 -22.68
N MET A 304 -5.88 -9.23 -22.16
CA MET A 304 -6.90 -8.27 -22.56
C MET A 304 -6.36 -6.85 -22.63
N ILE A 305 -7.12 -5.95 -23.23
CA ILE A 305 -6.81 -4.51 -23.24
C ILE A 305 -7.83 -3.80 -22.37
N ILE A 306 -7.36 -3.08 -21.35
CA ILE A 306 -8.16 -2.21 -20.48
C ILE A 306 -7.55 -0.82 -20.55
N ASN A 307 -8.34 0.19 -20.94
CA ASN A 307 -7.90 1.59 -21.04
C ASN A 307 -6.57 1.76 -21.78
N ASP A 308 -6.47 1.17 -22.98
CA ASP A 308 -5.26 1.18 -23.83
C ASP A 308 -4.00 0.59 -23.16
N ARG A 309 -4.18 -0.28 -22.16
CA ARG A 309 -3.11 -1.09 -21.59
C ARG A 309 -3.37 -2.57 -21.74
N THR A 310 -2.32 -3.27 -22.13
CA THR A 310 -2.28 -4.71 -22.26
C THR A 310 -2.11 -5.35 -20.88
N MET A 311 -3.16 -6.03 -20.43
CA MET A 311 -3.27 -6.68 -19.12
C MET A 311 -3.07 -8.17 -19.28
N LEU A 312 -2.11 -8.73 -18.54
CA LEU A 312 -1.77 -10.15 -18.62
C LEU A 312 -1.95 -10.84 -17.27
N PRO A 313 -2.33 -12.13 -17.26
CA PRO A 313 -2.48 -12.89 -16.03
C PRO A 313 -1.13 -13.25 -15.43
N ILE A 314 -0.83 -12.66 -14.28
CA ILE A 314 0.51 -12.70 -13.71
C ILE A 314 0.99 -14.11 -13.34
N ARG A 315 0.07 -14.96 -12.87
CA ARG A 315 0.38 -16.34 -12.46
C ARG A 315 1.07 -17.12 -13.58
N TYR A 316 0.50 -17.11 -14.78
CA TYR A 316 1.04 -17.85 -15.93
C TYR A 316 2.42 -17.36 -16.33
N ILE A 317 2.69 -16.08 -16.17
CA ILE A 317 3.99 -15.49 -16.46
C ILE A 317 4.99 -15.92 -15.39
N THR A 318 4.67 -15.74 -14.12
CA THR A 318 5.53 -16.04 -12.97
C THR A 318 5.89 -17.53 -12.88
N GLU A 319 4.94 -18.43 -13.09
CA GLU A 319 5.20 -19.87 -13.02
C GLU A 319 6.15 -20.33 -14.15
N ASN A 320 6.00 -19.79 -15.37
CA ASN A 320 6.82 -20.17 -16.52
C ASN A 320 8.25 -19.58 -16.50
N ILE A 321 8.49 -18.55 -15.69
CA ILE A 321 9.84 -18.00 -15.46
C ILE A 321 10.52 -18.63 -14.23
N GLY A 322 9.93 -19.66 -13.63
CA GLY A 322 10.46 -20.33 -12.44
C GLY A 322 10.30 -19.52 -11.15
N GLY A 323 9.46 -18.47 -11.18
CA GLY A 323 9.14 -17.67 -10.01
C GLY A 323 8.05 -18.30 -9.15
N GLN A 324 7.93 -17.80 -7.93
CA GLN A 324 6.85 -18.12 -7.00
C GLN A 324 5.89 -16.94 -6.91
N ILE A 325 4.61 -17.24 -6.72
CA ILE A 325 3.55 -16.25 -6.57
C ILE A 325 2.76 -16.52 -5.30
N GLU A 326 2.51 -15.47 -4.52
CA GLU A 326 1.74 -15.52 -3.28
C GLU A 326 0.65 -14.44 -3.30
N TRP A 327 -0.56 -14.80 -2.88
CA TRP A 327 -1.70 -13.90 -2.77
C TRP A 327 -1.98 -13.57 -1.31
N PHE A 328 -2.10 -12.28 -1.02
CA PHE A 328 -2.43 -11.75 0.29
C PHE A 328 -3.83 -11.13 0.23
N ASP A 329 -4.81 -11.89 0.72
CA ASP A 329 -6.22 -11.58 0.58
C ASP A 329 -6.63 -10.26 1.27
N THR A 330 -6.08 -10.03 2.46
CA THR A 330 -6.43 -8.89 3.34
C THR A 330 -6.13 -7.54 2.69
N ILE A 331 -4.91 -7.42 2.16
CA ILE A 331 -4.44 -6.23 1.46
C ILE A 331 -4.63 -6.33 -0.06
N GLN A 332 -5.18 -7.43 -0.57
CA GLN A 332 -5.35 -7.70 -2.00
C GLN A 332 -4.04 -7.48 -2.79
N ALA A 333 -2.97 -8.13 -2.35
CA ALA A 333 -1.65 -8.00 -2.96
C ALA A 333 -1.13 -9.33 -3.51
N VAL A 334 -0.33 -9.24 -4.57
CA VAL A 334 0.43 -10.34 -5.15
C VAL A 334 1.91 -10.08 -4.88
N ALA A 335 2.58 -11.04 -4.26
CA ALA A 335 4.04 -11.07 -4.18
C ALA A 335 4.61 -12.08 -5.17
N ILE A 336 5.63 -11.66 -5.92
CA ILE A 336 6.37 -12.46 -6.90
C ILE A 336 7.79 -12.59 -6.39
N THR A 337 8.27 -13.83 -6.22
CA THR A 337 9.67 -14.11 -5.91
C THR A 337 10.31 -14.76 -7.13
N TYR A 338 11.50 -14.32 -7.52
CA TYR A 338 12.18 -14.82 -8.72
C TYR A 338 13.68 -14.93 -8.49
N GLU A 339 14.35 -15.82 -9.21
CA GLU A 339 15.82 -15.90 -9.17
C GLU A 339 16.42 -14.72 -9.94
N MET A 340 17.37 -13.98 -9.37
CA MET A 340 18.08 -12.92 -10.09
C MET A 340 19.07 -13.47 -11.12
#